data_AF-A0A511VDW1-F1
#
_entry.id   AF-A0A511VDW1-F1
#
_cell.length_a   1.000
_cell.length_b   1.000
_cell.length_c   1.000
_cell.angle_alpha   90.00
_cell.angle_beta   90.00
_cell.angle_gamma   90.00
#
_symmetry.space_group_name_H-M   'P 1'
#
loop_
_entity.id
_entity.type
_entity.pdbx_description
1 polymer ?
#
loop_
_entity_poly.entity_id
_entity_poly.type
_entity_poly.pdbx_seq_one_letter_code
_entity_poly.pdbx_strand_id
1 'polypeptide(L)'
;MISCSGPLGKTNDSSDAPGTVAVSRKKAKKIAVEYYGLTQVSDIQLRHLKEQEIKLLTEKQKKFTPIYYVISGSKKGEKYLVFISSQNEDDHFISKQ
;
A
#
# COMPACT_ATOMS: atom_id res chain seq x y z
N MET A 1 -48.32 -1.69 -20.15
CA MET A 1 -47.07 -0.96 -20.44
C MET A 1 -46.98 0.21 -19.49
N ILE A 2 -46.11 0.14 -18.49
CA ILE A 2 -45.77 1.29 -17.63
C ILE A 2 -44.25 1.30 -17.58
N SER A 3 -43.70 2.27 -18.32
CA SER A 3 -42.29 2.63 -18.34
C SER A 3 -41.95 3.34 -17.03
N CYS A 4 -40.96 2.83 -16.30
CA CYS A 4 -40.28 3.59 -15.26
C CYS A 4 -38.82 3.77 -15.70
N SER A 5 -38.57 4.86 -16.41
CA SER A 5 -37.24 5.45 -16.54
C SER A 5 -37.02 6.38 -15.35
N GLY A 6 -35.95 6.13 -14.59
CA GLY A 6 -35.48 7.00 -13.52
C GLY A 6 -34.17 6.48 -12.92
N PRO A 7 -33.04 7.21 -13.04
CA PRO A 7 -31.74 6.75 -12.58
C PRO A 7 -31.56 7.11 -11.10
N LEU A 8 -31.32 6.14 -10.22
CA LEU A 8 -30.88 6.42 -8.86
C LEU A 8 -29.48 5.88 -8.63
N GLY A 9 -28.55 6.83 -8.66
CA GLY A 9 -27.57 7.01 -7.59
C GLY A 9 -26.54 5.91 -7.42
N LYS A 10 -25.34 6.14 -7.95
CA LYS A 10 -24.11 5.62 -7.35
C LYS A 10 -24.05 6.08 -5.89
N THR A 11 -24.46 5.23 -4.96
CA THR A 11 -24.10 5.39 -3.55
C THR A 11 -22.64 4.94 -3.42
N ASN A 12 -21.73 5.89 -3.58
CA ASN A 12 -20.42 5.79 -2.95
C ASN A 12 -20.68 5.89 -1.44
N ASP A 13 -20.97 4.76 -0.83
CA ASP A 13 -21.00 4.61 0.62
C ASP A 13 -19.55 4.68 1.11
N SER A 14 -19.06 5.91 1.29
CA SER A 14 -17.84 6.18 2.04
C SER A 14 -18.14 6.01 3.52
N SER A 15 -18.24 4.75 3.94
CA SER A 15 -18.08 4.38 5.34
C SER A 15 -16.58 4.43 5.65
N ASP A 16 -16.10 5.60 6.11
CA ASP A 16 -14.76 5.77 6.66
C ASP A 16 -14.73 5.13 8.07
N ALA A 17 -14.65 3.80 8.07
CA ALA A 17 -14.39 3.03 9.27
C ALA A 17 -12.89 3.13 9.62
N PRO A 18 -12.51 3.19 10.91
CA PRO A 18 -11.11 3.08 11.30
C PRO A 18 -10.57 1.72 10.80
N GLY A 19 -9.80 1.76 9.71
CA GLY A 19 -9.45 0.58 8.91
C GLY A 19 -9.43 0.83 7.40
N THR A 20 -9.88 2.00 6.92
CA THR A 20 -9.80 2.37 5.50
C THR A 20 -8.35 2.38 5.02
N VAL A 21 -8.01 1.47 4.12
CA VAL A 21 -6.75 1.49 3.38
C VAL A 21 -6.78 2.69 2.45
N ALA A 22 -6.09 3.78 2.83
CA ALA A 22 -6.03 5.03 2.07
C ALA A 22 -5.17 4.87 0.80
N VAL A 23 -4.10 4.07 0.88
CA VAL A 23 -3.19 3.84 -0.25
C VAL A 23 -3.67 2.66 -1.07
N SER A 24 -3.98 2.84 -2.35
CA SER A 24 -4.32 1.70 -3.21
C SER A 24 -3.08 0.89 -3.61
N ARG A 25 -3.25 -0.40 -3.93
CA ARG A 25 -2.19 -1.27 -4.50
C ARG A 25 -1.49 -0.63 -5.71
N LYS A 26 -2.25 0.05 -6.57
CA LYS A 26 -1.74 0.74 -7.77
C LYS A 26 -0.84 1.92 -7.38
N LYS A 27 -1.25 2.70 -6.37
CA LYS A 27 -0.48 3.83 -5.84
C LYS A 27 0.79 3.34 -5.14
N ALA A 28 0.71 2.28 -4.33
CA ALA A 28 1.87 1.67 -3.70
C ALA A 28 2.89 1.18 -4.75
N LYS A 29 2.43 0.50 -5.82
CA LYS A 29 3.30 0.12 -6.94
C LYS A 29 3.97 1.32 -7.59
N LYS A 30 3.21 2.40 -7.81
CA LYS A 30 3.72 3.64 -8.42
C LYS A 30 4.86 4.23 -7.57
N ILE A 31 4.68 4.33 -6.26
CA ILE A 31 5.72 4.81 -5.32
C ILE A 31 6.96 3.91 -5.40
N ALA A 32 6.79 2.58 -5.38
CA ALA A 32 7.92 1.65 -5.44
C ALA A 32 8.73 1.74 -6.74
N VAL A 33 8.08 1.99 -7.87
CA VAL A 33 8.75 2.16 -9.17
C VAL A 33 9.36 3.56 -9.30
N GLU A 34 8.59 4.62 -9.01
CA GLU A 34 9.02 6.01 -9.26
C GLU A 34 9.97 6.54 -8.20
N TYR A 35 9.67 6.32 -6.91
CA TYR A 35 10.49 6.84 -5.82
C TYR A 35 11.73 5.97 -5.58
N TYR A 36 11.53 4.65 -5.52
CA TYR A 36 12.64 3.72 -5.23
C TYR A 36 13.35 3.20 -6.47
N GLY A 37 12.77 3.35 -7.66
CA GLY A 37 13.40 2.89 -8.90
C GLY A 37 13.37 1.38 -9.08
N LEU A 38 12.37 0.67 -8.54
CA LEU A 38 12.19 -0.76 -8.84
C LEU A 38 11.92 -0.93 -10.34
N THR A 39 12.79 -1.67 -11.02
CA THR A 39 12.67 -1.97 -12.45
C THR A 39 11.78 -3.18 -12.72
N GLN A 40 11.72 -4.12 -11.78
CA GLN A 40 10.82 -5.27 -11.84
C GLN A 40 10.09 -5.40 -10.51
N VAL A 41 8.78 -5.64 -10.57
CA VAL A 41 7.95 -5.91 -9.39
C VAL A 41 7.47 -7.35 -9.51
N SER A 42 7.90 -8.18 -8.56
CA SER A 42 7.60 -9.61 -8.54
C SER A 42 6.30 -9.90 -7.82
N ASP A 43 6.08 -9.26 -6.67
CA ASP A 43 4.88 -9.46 -5.86
C ASP A 43 4.52 -8.22 -5.05
N ILE A 44 3.23 -8.06 -4.74
CA ILE A 44 2.69 -6.97 -3.91
C ILE A 44 1.64 -7.56 -2.98
N GLN A 45 1.94 -7.55 -1.68
CA GLN A 45 1.06 -8.08 -0.63
C GLN A 45 0.65 -6.98 0.35
N LEU A 46 -0.60 -6.95 0.76
CA LEU A 46 -1.06 -6.14 1.89
C LEU A 46 -1.05 -7.02 3.14
N ARG A 47 -0.16 -6.75 4.08
CA ARG A 47 -0.02 -7.58 5.28
C ARG A 47 0.54 -6.80 6.45
N HIS A 48 0.46 -7.40 7.63
CA HIS A 48 1.21 -6.93 8.77
C HIS A 48 2.72 -7.13 8.56
N LEU A 49 3.52 -6.19 9.05
CA LEU A 49 4.97 -6.37 9.12
C LEU A 49 5.33 -7.50 10.09
N LYS A 50 6.34 -8.28 9.74
CA LYS A 50 6.92 -9.30 10.62
C LYS A 50 7.74 -8.62 11.72
N GLU A 51 7.96 -9.29 12.84
CA GLU A 51 8.75 -8.74 13.96
C GLU A 51 10.12 -8.20 13.55
N GLN A 52 10.80 -8.89 12.64
CA GLN A 52 12.10 -8.44 12.11
C GLN A 52 11.99 -7.17 11.26
N GLU A 53 10.89 -7.00 10.53
CA GLU A 53 10.61 -5.81 9.70
C GLU A 53 10.17 -4.63 10.58
N ILE A 54 9.44 -4.89 11.68
CA ILE A 54 9.04 -3.89 12.68
C ILE A 54 10.27 -3.27 13.35
N LYS A 55 11.38 -4.00 13.49
CA LYS A 55 12.64 -3.44 14.01
C LYS A 55 13.23 -2.35 13.12
N LEU A 56 12.89 -2.35 11.82
CA LEU A 56 13.31 -1.33 10.86
C LEU A 56 12.47 -0.06 10.93
N LEU A 57 11.30 -0.12 11.59
CA LEU A 57 10.45 1.04 11.78
C LEU A 57 11.08 2.02 12.78
N THR A 58 10.96 3.30 12.47
CA THR A 58 11.22 4.39 13.42
C THR A 58 10.19 4.39 14.56
N GLU A 59 10.52 5.02 15.69
CA GLU A 59 9.58 5.12 16.82
C GLU A 59 8.26 5.81 16.47
N LYS A 60 8.27 6.71 15.47
CA LYS A 60 7.05 7.34 14.96
C LYS A 60 6.16 6.35 14.21
N GLN A 61 6.75 5.50 13.36
CA GLN A 61 6.01 4.51 12.56
C GLN A 61 5.45 3.38 13.42
N LYS A 62 6.14 3.01 14.50
CA LYS A 62 5.67 2.01 15.48
C LYS A 62 4.35 2.37 16.18
N LYS A 63 3.94 3.64 16.13
CA LYS A 63 2.67 4.10 16.74
C LYS A 63 1.45 3.85 15.86
N PHE A 64 1.63 3.47 14.59
CA PHE A 64 0.54 3.21 13.65
C PHE A 64 0.27 1.73 13.47
N THR A 65 -0.94 1.40 12.99
CA THR A 65 -1.34 0.01 12.70
C THR A 65 -0.43 -0.55 11.61
N PRO A 66 0.25 -1.70 11.82
CA PRO A 66 1.37 -2.08 10.98
C PRO A 66 0.93 -2.80 9.70
N ILE A 67 -0.14 -2.35 9.05
CA ILE A 67 -0.59 -2.89 7.75
C ILE A 67 0.12 -2.12 6.65
N TYR A 68 1.00 -2.81 5.93
CA TYR A 68 1.83 -2.26 4.86
C TYR A 68 1.62 -3.03 3.56
N TYR A 69 1.71 -2.32 2.44
CA TYR A 69 2.01 -2.92 1.15
C TYR A 69 3.48 -3.30 1.11
N VAL A 70 3.74 -4.60 1.11
CA VAL A 70 5.08 -5.18 0.94
C VAL A 70 5.25 -5.55 -0.52
N ILE A 71 6.13 -4.83 -1.20
CA ILE A 71 6.40 -4.95 -2.62
C ILE A 71 7.78 -5.57 -2.78
N SER A 72 7.83 -6.77 -3.34
CA SER A 72 9.08 -7.41 -3.72
C SER A 72 9.43 -7.08 -5.16
N GLY A 73 10.70 -6.78 -5.41
CA GLY A 73 11.16 -6.44 -6.74
C GLY A 73 12.67 -6.42 -6.85
N SER A 74 13.14 -5.98 -8.02
CA SER A 74 14.56 -5.79 -8.27
C SER A 74 14.85 -4.41 -8.83
N LYS A 75 16.04 -3.91 -8.50
CA LYS A 75 16.62 -2.67 -9.04
C LYS A 75 18.09 -2.94 -9.33
N LYS A 76 18.52 -2.68 -10.57
CA LYS A 76 19.92 -2.89 -11.00
C LYS A 76 20.43 -4.32 -10.74
N GLY A 77 19.56 -5.32 -10.83
CA GLY A 77 19.90 -6.72 -10.59
C GLY A 77 19.88 -7.16 -9.11
N GLU A 78 19.71 -6.24 -8.16
CA GLU A 78 19.60 -6.56 -6.73
C GLU A 78 18.13 -6.65 -6.29
N LYS A 79 17.83 -7.55 -5.35
CA LYS A 79 16.47 -7.76 -4.81
C LYS A 79 16.21 -6.83 -3.63
N TYR A 80 15.01 -6.25 -3.61
CA TYR A 80 14.57 -5.34 -2.56
C TYR A 80 13.12 -5.62 -2.15
N LEU A 81 12.83 -5.27 -0.91
CA LEU A 81 11.48 -5.13 -0.39
C LEU A 81 11.20 -3.64 -0.13
N VAL A 82 10.14 -3.13 -0.75
CA VAL A 82 9.61 -1.80 -0.48
C VAL A 82 8.37 -1.95 0.39
N PHE A 83 8.33 -1.21 1.48
CA PHE A 83 7.25 -1.21 2.46
C PHE A 83 6.57 0.14 2.41
N ILE A 84 5.26 0.17 2.16
CA ILE A 84 4.48 1.40 2.08
C ILE A 84 3.28 1.25 2.99
N SER A 85 3.08 2.19 3.90
CA SER A 85 1.94 2.15 4.81
C SER A 85 0.64 2.17 4.03
N SER A 86 -0.29 1.31 4.42
CA SER A 86 -1.63 1.28 3.81
C SER A 86 -2.45 2.53 4.13
N GLN A 87 -2.06 3.30 5.16
CA GLN A 87 -2.77 4.48 5.64
C GLN A 87 -2.12 5.80 5.23
N ASN A 88 -0.81 5.80 4.97
CA ASN A 88 -0.07 7.01 4.64
C ASN A 88 0.94 6.75 3.51
N GLU A 89 0.76 7.44 2.38
CA GLU A 89 1.65 7.27 1.22
C GLU A 89 3.05 7.84 1.40
N ASP A 90 3.26 8.73 2.38
CA ASP A 90 4.57 9.29 2.76
C ASP A 90 5.30 8.41 3.77
N ASP A 91 4.60 7.46 4.41
CA ASP A 91 5.21 6.48 5.30
C ASP A 91 5.65 5.26 4.51
N HIS A 92 6.87 5.32 3.98
CA HIS A 92 7.47 4.22 3.24
C HIS A 92 8.97 4.09 3.47
N PHE A 93 9.46 2.85 3.36
CA PHE A 93 10.88 2.52 3.47
C PHE A 93 11.24 1.35 2.55
N ILE A 94 12.54 1.17 2.30
CA ILE A 94 13.08 0.09 1.49
C ILE A 94 14.09 -0.71 2.30
N SER A 95 14.11 -2.03 2.10
CA SER A 95 15.11 -2.94 2.66
C SER A 95 15.69 -3.82 1.56
N LYS A 96 16.99 -4.08 1.63
CA LYS A 96 17.68 -5.01 0.73
C LYS A 96 17.45 -6.44 1.22
N GLN A 97 17.18 -7.37 0.30
CA GLN A 97 17.11 -8.81 0.61
C GLN A 97 18.47 -9.47 0.52
#